data_AF-B4DU08-F1
#
_entry.id   AF-B4DU08-F1
#
_cell.length_a   1.000
_cell.length_b   1.000
_cell.length_c   1.000
_cell.angle_alpha   90.00
_cell.angle_beta   90.00
_cell.angle_gamma   90.00
#
_symmetry.space_group_name_H-M   'P 1'
#
loop_
_entity.id
_entity.type
_entity.pdbx_description
1 polymer ?
#
loop_
_entity_poly.entity_id
_entity_poly.type
_entity_poly.pdbx_seq_one_letter_code
_entity_poly.pdbx_strand_id
1 'polypeptide(L)'
;MAAGGPGAGSAAPVSSTSSLPLAALNMRVRRRLSLFLNVRTQVAADWTALAEEMDFEYLEIRQLETQADPTGRLLDAWQGRPGASVGRLLELLTKLGRDDVLLELGPSIEEDCQKYILKQQQEEAEKPLQVAAVDSSVPRTAELAGITTLDDPLGKGPILFPWDRWNRTLWC
;
A
#
# COMPACT_ATOMS: atom_id res chain seq x y z
N MET A 1 -35.98 8.06 44.10
CA MET A 1 -36.87 8.31 42.95
C MET A 1 -36.02 8.26 41.68
N ALA A 2 -36.36 7.30 40.79
CA ALA A 2 -36.06 7.16 39.35
C ALA A 2 -34.66 7.62 38.84
N ALA A 3 -33.77 6.70 38.45
CA ALA A 3 -33.76 5.90 37.21
C ALA A 3 -33.50 6.74 35.95
N GLY A 4 -32.37 6.48 35.29
CA GLY A 4 -32.07 7.06 33.98
C GLY A 4 -30.60 7.00 33.61
N GLY A 5 -29.98 5.82 33.60
CA GLY A 5 -28.76 5.62 32.83
C GLY A 5 -29.12 5.41 31.36
N PRO A 6 -28.48 6.10 30.40
CA PRO A 6 -28.34 5.58 29.05
C PRO A 6 -27.03 4.79 29.04
N GLY A 7 -27.08 3.47 28.93
CA GLY A 7 -27.29 2.87 27.63
C GLY A 7 -25.92 2.60 27.03
N ALA A 8 -25.29 1.52 27.50
CA ALA A 8 -24.14 0.91 26.85
C ALA A 8 -24.58 0.40 25.47
N GLY A 9 -24.62 1.32 24.50
CA GLY A 9 -24.66 1.00 23.09
C GLY A 9 -23.29 0.50 22.69
N SER A 10 -23.17 -0.82 22.59
CA SER A 10 -22.03 -1.52 21.99
C SER A 10 -21.85 -1.07 20.54
N ALA A 11 -21.06 -0.01 20.33
CA ALA A 11 -20.65 0.48 19.01
C ALA A 11 -19.18 0.91 19.06
N ALA A 12 -18.29 -0.05 19.30
CA ALA A 12 -16.85 0.13 19.10
C ALA A 12 -16.27 -1.19 18.58
N PRO A 13 -16.13 -1.30 17.25
CA PRO A 13 -14.81 -1.58 16.70
C PRO A 13 -14.42 -0.69 15.49
N VAL A 14 -15.21 0.33 15.13
CA VAL A 14 -14.98 1.17 13.94
C VAL A 14 -13.79 2.14 14.07
N SER A 15 -13.27 2.36 15.28
CA SER A 15 -12.28 3.42 15.54
C SER A 15 -10.85 3.07 15.11
N SER A 16 -10.51 1.79 14.99
CA SER A 16 -9.14 1.36 14.67
C SER A 16 -8.96 0.97 13.20
N THR A 17 -10.04 0.62 12.50
CA THR A 17 -10.04 0.25 11.08
C THR A 17 -10.23 1.44 10.16
N SER A 18 -10.72 2.57 10.67
CA SER A 18 -11.05 3.77 9.90
C SER A 18 -9.83 4.51 9.34
N SER A 19 -8.67 4.40 9.99
CA SER A 19 -7.41 5.04 9.58
C SER A 19 -6.59 4.22 8.58
N LEU A 20 -7.03 2.99 8.25
CA LEU A 20 -6.27 2.13 7.35
C LEU A 20 -6.38 2.60 5.89
N PRO A 21 -5.31 2.47 5.10
CA PRO A 21 -5.35 2.78 3.67
C PRO A 21 -6.23 1.78 2.92
N LEU A 22 -6.77 2.17 1.76
CA LEU A 22 -7.55 1.28 0.89
C LEU A 22 -6.79 0.06 0.38
N ALA A 23 -5.45 0.04 0.54
CA ALA A 23 -4.63 -1.14 0.30
C ALA A 23 -5.01 -2.35 1.19
N ALA A 24 -5.70 -2.11 2.30
CA ALA A 24 -6.22 -3.17 3.17
C ALA A 24 -7.37 -3.97 2.55
N LEU A 25 -8.11 -3.40 1.59
CA LEU A 25 -9.30 -4.03 1.00
C LEU A 25 -8.91 -5.05 -0.08
N ASN A 26 -9.34 -6.30 0.09
CA ASN A 26 -9.08 -7.34 -0.90
C ASN A 26 -9.87 -7.14 -2.20
N MET A 27 -9.39 -7.77 -3.27
CA MET A 27 -10.04 -7.77 -4.58
C MET A 27 -11.49 -8.31 -4.54
N ARG A 28 -11.80 -9.19 -3.58
CA ARG A 28 -13.16 -9.72 -3.39
C ARG A 28 -14.14 -8.63 -2.98
N VAL A 29 -13.77 -7.79 -2.01
CA VAL A 29 -14.60 -6.65 -1.56
C VAL A 29 -14.71 -5.62 -2.68
N ARG A 30 -13.60 -5.31 -3.36
CA ARG A 30 -13.61 -4.40 -4.52
C ARG A 30 -14.55 -4.85 -5.63
N ARG A 31 -14.51 -6.13 -6.02
CA ARG A 31 -15.43 -6.69 -7.02
C ARG A 31 -16.89 -6.62 -6.58
N ARG A 32 -17.18 -6.90 -5.30
CA ARG A 32 -18.55 -6.75 -4.78
C ARG A 32 -19.00 -5.30 -4.77
N LEU A 33 -18.16 -4.37 -4.32
CA LEU A 33 -18.43 -2.93 -4.41
C LEU A 33 -18.76 -2.52 -5.85
N SER A 34 -17.98 -2.99 -6.82
CA SER A 34 -18.23 -2.75 -8.23
C SER A 34 -19.60 -3.28 -8.68
N LEU A 35 -20.05 -4.45 -8.22
CA LEU A 35 -21.38 -4.97 -8.55
C LEU A 35 -22.52 -4.10 -8.02
N PHE A 36 -22.36 -3.50 -6.84
CA PHE A 36 -23.36 -2.58 -6.29
C PHE A 36 -23.31 -1.22 -6.99
N LEU A 37 -22.12 -0.63 -7.10
CA LEU A 37 -21.93 0.76 -7.49
C LEU A 37 -21.96 0.97 -9.01
N ASN A 38 -21.57 -0.02 -9.83
CA ASN A 38 -21.54 0.11 -11.30
C ASN A 38 -22.92 0.09 -11.95
N VAL A 39 -23.97 -0.35 -11.24
CA VAL A 39 -25.33 -0.33 -11.76
C VAL A 39 -25.81 1.12 -11.77
N ARG A 40 -25.97 1.69 -12.97
CA ARG A 40 -26.50 3.05 -13.11
C ARG A 40 -27.97 3.09 -12.74
N THR A 41 -28.27 3.75 -11.64
CA THR A 41 -29.62 3.92 -11.13
C THR A 41 -29.94 5.40 -11.00
N GLN A 42 -31.12 5.79 -11.48
CA GLN A 42 -31.53 7.19 -11.53
C GLN A 42 -31.99 7.74 -10.18
N VAL A 43 -32.17 6.85 -9.19
CA VAL A 43 -32.78 7.16 -7.88
C VAL A 43 -31.80 6.95 -6.73
N ALA A 44 -30.84 6.03 -6.87
CA ALA A 44 -29.82 5.80 -5.85
C ALA A 44 -28.46 6.35 -6.31
N ALA A 45 -27.59 6.61 -5.35
CA ALA A 45 -26.27 7.17 -5.63
C ALA A 45 -25.39 6.16 -6.40
N ASP A 46 -25.05 6.49 -7.64
CA ASP A 46 -24.12 5.71 -8.45
C ASP A 46 -22.66 5.91 -8.01
N TRP A 47 -21.75 5.12 -8.59
CA TRP A 47 -20.30 5.33 -8.44
C TRP A 47 -19.85 6.74 -8.86
N THR A 48 -20.60 7.44 -9.73
CA THR A 48 -20.30 8.82 -10.12
C THR A 48 -20.57 9.81 -8.99
N ALA A 49 -21.66 9.63 -8.24
CA ALA A 49 -21.94 10.44 -7.05
C ALA A 49 -20.90 10.20 -5.96
N LEU A 50 -20.43 8.96 -5.82
CA LEU A 50 -19.28 8.65 -4.96
C LEU A 50 -18.00 9.34 -5.42
N ALA A 51 -17.74 9.37 -6.73
CA ALA A 51 -16.57 10.06 -7.28
C ALA A 51 -16.62 11.58 -7.03
N GLU A 52 -17.79 12.19 -7.18
CA GLU A 52 -17.98 13.62 -6.87
C GLU A 52 -17.70 13.92 -5.39
N GLU A 53 -18.17 13.09 -4.46
CA GLU A 53 -17.88 13.23 -3.02
C GLU A 53 -16.41 12.98 -2.64
N MET A 54 -15.65 12.32 -3.51
CA MET A 54 -14.20 12.12 -3.38
C MET A 54 -13.38 13.22 -4.09
N ASP A 55 -14.04 14.32 -4.47
CA ASP A 55 -13.46 15.49 -5.14
C ASP A 55 -12.82 15.14 -6.49
N PHE A 56 -13.35 14.15 -7.22
CA PHE A 56 -12.93 13.89 -8.60
C PHE A 56 -13.55 14.91 -9.55
N GLU A 57 -12.75 15.38 -10.51
CA GLU A 57 -13.22 16.30 -11.53
C GLU A 57 -14.10 15.57 -12.55
N TYR A 58 -15.07 16.27 -13.13
CA TYR A 58 -15.98 15.73 -14.14
C TYR A 58 -15.25 15.00 -15.29
N LEU A 59 -14.11 15.53 -15.77
CA LEU A 59 -13.33 14.89 -16.84
C LEU A 59 -12.70 13.57 -16.40
N GLU A 60 -12.24 13.48 -15.14
CA GLU A 60 -11.73 12.24 -14.55
C GLU A 60 -12.85 11.19 -14.48
N ILE A 61 -14.04 11.61 -14.03
CA ILE A 61 -15.23 10.75 -13.97
C ILE A 61 -15.56 10.25 -15.38
N ARG A 62 -15.63 11.14 -16.38
CA ARG A 62 -15.87 10.77 -17.78
C ARG A 62 -14.83 9.81 -18.34
N GLN A 63 -13.56 9.98 -17.99
CA GLN A 63 -12.52 9.04 -18.39
C GLN A 63 -12.72 7.66 -17.75
N LEU A 64 -13.11 7.60 -16.48
CA LEU A 64 -13.41 6.35 -15.78
C LEU A 64 -14.64 5.64 -16.37
N GLU A 65 -15.64 6.37 -16.88
CA GLU A 65 -16.83 5.79 -17.54
C GLU A 65 -16.48 4.92 -18.74
N THR A 66 -15.34 5.18 -19.41
CA THR A 66 -14.91 4.40 -20.58
C THR A 66 -14.38 3.01 -20.22
N GLN A 67 -14.12 2.75 -18.94
CA GLN A 67 -13.50 1.53 -18.47
C GLN A 67 -14.55 0.48 -18.08
N ALA A 68 -14.20 -0.80 -18.22
CA ALA A 68 -15.11 -1.91 -17.92
C ALA A 68 -15.53 -2.01 -16.45
N ASP A 69 -14.68 -1.54 -15.53
CA ASP A 69 -14.96 -1.48 -14.09
C ASP A 69 -14.60 -0.08 -13.55
N PRO A 70 -15.52 0.90 -13.65
CA PRO A 70 -15.24 2.26 -13.24
C PRO A 70 -15.03 2.38 -11.73
N THR A 71 -15.80 1.65 -10.90
CA THR A 71 -15.65 1.67 -9.44
C THR A 71 -14.29 1.14 -8.99
N GLY A 72 -13.84 0.01 -9.53
CA GLY A 72 -12.52 -0.54 -9.17
C GLY A 72 -11.40 0.46 -9.49
N ARG A 73 -11.49 1.11 -10.65
CA ARG A 73 -10.50 2.09 -11.14
C ARG A 73 -10.54 3.40 -10.38
N LEU A 74 -11.73 3.82 -9.96
CA LEU A 74 -11.94 4.96 -9.07
C LEU A 74 -11.26 4.72 -7.72
N LEU A 75 -11.44 3.55 -7.12
CA LEU A 75 -10.77 3.19 -5.85
C LEU A 75 -9.24 3.08 -5.99
N ASP A 76 -8.74 2.71 -7.17
CA ASP A 76 -7.32 2.69 -7.47
C ASP A 76 -6.74 4.09 -7.66
N ALA A 77 -7.46 4.98 -8.36
CA ALA A 77 -7.08 6.38 -8.48
C ALA A 77 -7.13 7.11 -7.13
N TRP A 78 -8.11 6.77 -6.29
CA TRP A 78 -8.30 7.42 -4.99
C TRP A 78 -7.19 7.06 -3.99
N GLN A 79 -6.58 5.87 -4.08
CA GLN A 79 -5.45 5.47 -3.22
C GLN A 79 -4.27 6.45 -3.23
N GLY A 80 -4.06 7.18 -4.33
CA GLY A 80 -2.98 8.17 -4.44
C GLY A 80 -3.32 9.53 -3.82
N ARG A 81 -4.56 9.76 -3.38
CA ARG A 81 -5.03 11.06 -2.89
C ARG A 81 -4.93 11.17 -1.36
N PRO A 82 -4.65 12.37 -0.82
CA PRO A 82 -4.73 12.62 0.62
C PRO A 82 -6.19 12.49 1.08
N GLY A 83 -6.43 11.68 2.10
CA GLY A 83 -7.78 11.37 2.60
C GLY A 83 -8.35 10.02 2.16
N ALA A 84 -7.57 9.23 1.42
CA ALA A 84 -7.90 7.87 1.03
C ALA A 84 -7.80 6.89 2.21
N SER A 85 -8.90 6.70 2.93
CA SER A 85 -8.99 5.73 4.02
C SER A 85 -10.24 4.85 3.91
N VAL A 86 -10.17 3.65 4.49
CA VAL A 86 -11.33 2.74 4.55
C VAL A 86 -12.46 3.38 5.35
N GLY A 87 -12.16 4.07 6.46
CA GLY A 87 -13.15 4.78 7.24
C GLY A 87 -13.83 5.89 6.44
N ARG A 88 -13.05 6.65 5.67
CA ARG A 88 -13.61 7.70 4.82
C ARG A 88 -14.54 7.12 3.74
N LEU A 89 -14.17 5.97 3.15
CA LEU A 89 -15.04 5.29 2.19
C LEU A 89 -16.40 4.93 2.80
N LEU A 90 -16.38 4.36 4.01
CA LEU A 90 -17.59 3.95 4.72
C LEU A 90 -18.47 5.16 5.06
N GLU A 91 -17.87 6.26 5.53
CA GLU A 91 -18.59 7.51 5.78
C GLU A 91 -19.27 8.04 4.52
N LEU A 92 -18.58 8.03 3.37
CA LEU A 92 -19.15 8.48 2.10
C LEU A 92 -20.29 7.56 1.67
N LEU A 93 -20.15 6.24 1.82
CA LEU A 93 -21.23 5.29 1.50
C LEU A 93 -22.47 5.48 2.39
N THR A 94 -22.28 5.80 3.68
CA THR A 94 -23.39 6.17 4.59
C THR A 94 -24.05 7.49 4.18
N LYS A 95 -23.26 8.51 3.80
CA LYS A 95 -23.80 9.80 3.32
C LYS A 95 -24.64 9.64 2.06
N LEU A 96 -24.22 8.75 1.17
CA LEU A 96 -24.94 8.42 -0.06
C LEU A 96 -26.17 7.53 0.17
N GLY A 97 -26.44 7.10 1.42
CA GLY A 97 -27.60 6.29 1.78
C GLY A 97 -27.54 4.86 1.25
N ARG A 98 -26.34 4.31 1.00
CA ARG A 98 -26.16 2.93 0.52
C ARG A 98 -25.87 1.97 1.67
N ASP A 99 -26.80 1.93 2.62
CA ASP A 99 -26.69 1.07 3.81
C ASP A 99 -26.67 -0.42 3.46
N ASP A 100 -27.28 -0.81 2.33
CA ASP A 100 -27.25 -2.19 1.82
C ASP A 100 -25.82 -2.70 1.62
N VAL A 101 -24.95 -1.84 1.07
CA VAL A 101 -23.54 -2.16 0.80
C VAL A 101 -22.76 -2.30 2.11
N LEU A 102 -23.05 -1.44 3.07
CA LEU A 102 -22.43 -1.47 4.40
C LEU A 102 -22.81 -2.73 5.16
N LEU A 103 -24.07 -3.16 5.06
CA LEU A 103 -24.59 -4.34 5.73
C LEU A 103 -23.99 -5.63 5.14
N GLU A 104 -23.88 -5.73 3.81
CA GLU A 104 -23.30 -6.91 3.18
C GLU A 104 -21.77 -6.96 3.29
N LEU A 105 -21.08 -5.82 3.13
CA LEU A 105 -19.62 -5.77 3.06
C LEU A 105 -18.94 -5.49 4.39
N GLY A 106 -19.65 -4.96 5.38
CA GLY A 106 -19.15 -4.68 6.73
C GLY A 106 -18.26 -5.79 7.31
N PRO A 107 -18.75 -7.04 7.45
CA PRO A 107 -17.94 -8.11 8.03
C PRO A 107 -16.73 -8.49 7.15
N SER A 108 -16.86 -8.39 5.82
CA SER A 108 -15.74 -8.68 4.91
C SER A 108 -14.65 -7.61 4.98
N ILE A 109 -15.02 -6.34 5.15
CA ILE A 109 -14.10 -5.22 5.29
C ILE A 109 -13.34 -5.32 6.61
N GLU A 110 -14.05 -5.64 7.71
CA GLU A 110 -13.42 -5.79 9.02
C GLU A 110 -12.41 -6.94 9.05
N GLU A 111 -12.76 -8.08 8.45
CA GLU A 111 -11.85 -9.23 8.31
C GLU A 111 -10.60 -8.87 7.50
N ASP A 112 -10.76 -8.13 6.40
CA ASP A 112 -9.66 -7.69 5.55
C ASP A 112 -8.73 -6.70 6.29
N CYS A 113 -9.30 -5.75 7.04
CA CYS A 113 -8.56 -4.82 7.88
C CYS A 113 -7.72 -5.55 8.94
N GLN A 114 -8.29 -6.54 9.62
CA GLN A 114 -7.56 -7.34 10.62
C GLN A 114 -6.40 -8.11 10.00
N LYS A 115 -6.62 -8.77 8.85
CA LYS A 115 -5.57 -9.46 8.10
C LYS A 115 -4.44 -8.52 7.71
N TYR A 116 -4.77 -7.30 7.29
CA TYR A 116 -3.80 -6.29 6.91
C TYR A 116 -2.92 -5.86 8.10
N ILE A 117 -3.51 -5.62 9.27
CA ILE A 117 -2.78 -5.27 10.50
C ILE A 117 -1.82 -6.41 10.90
N LEU A 118 -2.31 -7.65 10.92
CA LEU A 118 -1.47 -8.82 11.26
C LEU A 118 -0.29 -8.97 10.29
N LYS A 119 -0.55 -8.77 8.99
CA LYS A 119 0.49 -8.84 7.96
C LYS A 119 1.54 -7.73 8.15
N GLN A 120 1.13 -6.50 8.44
CA GLN A 120 2.07 -5.41 8.72
C GLN A 120 2.96 -5.72 9.93
N GLN A 121 2.38 -6.22 11.03
CA GLN A 121 3.16 -6.58 12.22
C GLN A 121 4.17 -7.68 11.93
N GLN A 122 3.81 -8.65 11.09
CA GLN A 122 4.70 -9.72 10.70
C GLN A 122 5.84 -9.23 9.78
N GLU A 123 5.54 -8.38 8.80
CA GLU A 123 6.55 -7.75 7.94
C GLU A 123 7.51 -6.84 8.73
N GLU A 124 7.01 -6.13 9.74
CA GLU A 124 7.83 -5.31 10.63
C GLU A 124 8.74 -6.17 11.52
N ALA A 125 8.27 -7.34 11.96
CA ALA A 125 9.09 -8.32 12.67
C ALA A 125 10.14 -9.00 11.78
N GLU A 126 9.87 -9.14 10.48
CA GLU A 126 10.78 -9.73 9.49
C GLU A 126 11.76 -8.72 8.88
N LYS A 127 11.52 -7.40 9.02
CA LYS A 127 12.42 -6.37 8.55
C LYS A 127 13.76 -6.49 9.29
N PRO A 128 14.90 -6.71 8.60
CA PRO A 128 16.18 -6.81 9.27
C PRO A 128 16.46 -5.49 9.99
N LEU A 129 16.60 -5.55 11.31
CA LEU A 129 17.06 -4.44 12.14
C LEU A 129 18.50 -4.09 11.73
N GLN A 130 18.67 -3.26 10.70
CA GLN A 130 19.97 -2.70 10.35
C GLN A 130 20.47 -1.91 11.55
N VAL A 131 21.63 -2.31 12.08
CA VAL A 131 22.25 -1.66 13.23
C VAL A 131 22.55 -0.20 12.87
N ALA A 132 22.16 0.72 13.75
CA ALA A 132 22.17 2.17 13.52
C ALA A 132 23.56 2.77 13.20
N ALA A 133 24.64 2.04 13.49
CA ALA A 133 25.98 2.43 13.08
C ALA A 133 26.74 1.19 12.63
N VAL A 134 27.09 1.18 11.35
CA VAL A 134 28.28 0.47 10.90
C VAL A 134 29.43 1.37 11.30
N ASP A 135 30.04 1.11 12.47
CA ASP A 135 31.27 1.81 12.82
C ASP A 135 32.32 1.36 11.80
N SER A 136 32.62 2.23 10.83
CA SER A 136 33.68 1.97 9.86
C SER A 136 34.94 1.75 10.69
N SER A 137 35.44 0.52 10.72
CA SER A 137 36.74 0.24 11.31
C SER A 137 37.76 1.10 10.57
N VAL A 138 38.12 2.25 11.15
CA VAL A 138 39.21 3.09 10.66
C VAL A 138 40.44 2.18 10.66
N PRO A 139 41.06 1.90 9.51
CA PRO A 139 42.22 1.04 9.49
C PRO A 139 43.36 1.77 10.20
N ARG A 140 43.67 1.36 11.43
CA ARG A 140 44.92 1.73 12.12
C ARG A 140 46.08 0.91 11.55
N THR A 141 46.33 1.05 10.26
CA THR A 141 47.53 0.52 9.62
C THR A 141 48.31 1.69 9.03
N ALA A 142 49.46 1.97 9.64
CA ALA A 142 50.45 2.92 9.17
C ALA A 142 51.26 2.34 7.99
N GLU A 143 50.57 1.92 6.93
CA GLU A 143 51.20 1.41 5.71
C GLU A 143 50.62 2.20 4.54
N LEU A 144 51.32 3.26 4.19
CA LEU A 144 51.03 4.17 3.07
C LEU A 144 51.44 3.48 1.75
N ALA A 145 50.89 2.30 1.49
CA ALA A 145 51.07 1.58 0.23
C ALA A 145 49.72 1.55 -0.50
N GLY A 146 49.41 2.68 -1.16
CA GLY A 146 48.29 2.76 -2.09
C GLY A 146 48.42 1.67 -3.16
N ILE A 147 47.34 0.93 -3.38
CA ILE A 147 47.27 -0.26 -4.26
C ILE A 147 47.29 0.14 -5.76
N THR A 148 47.66 1.38 -6.09
CA THR A 148 47.60 1.94 -7.45
C THR A 148 48.85 2.77 -7.76
N THR A 149 50.03 2.14 -7.75
CA THR A 149 51.27 2.78 -8.23
C THR A 149 51.87 2.09 -9.45
N LEU A 150 51.12 1.19 -10.09
CA LEU A 150 51.53 0.52 -11.34
C LEU A 150 50.45 0.63 -12.43
N ASP A 151 49.75 1.76 -12.50
CA ASP A 151 49.00 2.10 -13.71
C ASP A 151 49.96 2.69 -14.74
N ASP A 152 50.11 2.02 -15.88
CA ASP A 152 50.97 2.44 -16.99
C ASP A 152 50.25 3.55 -17.79
N PRO A 153 50.68 4.82 -17.72
CA PRO A 153 49.91 5.97 -18.23
C PRO A 153 49.79 6.02 -19.77
N LEU A 154 50.44 5.09 -20.50
CA LEU A 154 50.43 5.03 -21.96
C LEU A 154 49.50 3.95 -22.53
N GLY A 155 48.86 3.12 -21.70
CA GLY A 155 47.76 2.22 -22.12
C GLY A 155 48.10 1.27 -23.27
N LYS A 156 49.29 0.66 -23.28
CA LYS A 156 49.74 -0.24 -24.37
C LYS A 156 49.75 -1.74 -24.04
N GLY A 157 49.35 -2.14 -22.84
CA GLY A 157 49.21 -3.55 -22.45
C GLY A 157 47.74 -4.00 -22.43
N PRO A 158 47.40 -5.25 -22.80
CA PRO A 158 46.06 -5.78 -22.59
C PRO A 158 45.78 -5.86 -21.08
N ILE A 159 44.57 -5.44 -20.69
CA ILE A 159 44.10 -5.40 -19.30
C ILE A 159 44.06 -6.83 -18.77
N LEU A 160 45.00 -7.19 -17.89
CA LEU A 160 45.04 -8.50 -17.25
C LEU A 160 44.11 -8.47 -16.03
N PHE A 161 42.94 -9.08 -16.15
CA PHE A 161 42.04 -9.27 -15.03
C PHE A 161 42.59 -10.37 -14.09
N PRO A 162 42.62 -10.17 -12.75
CA PRO A 162 43.22 -11.10 -11.79
C PRO A 162 42.61 -12.51 -11.69
N TRP A 163 41.55 -12.82 -12.44
CA TRP A 163 40.88 -14.13 -12.42
C TRP A 163 41.68 -15.24 -13.13
N ASP A 164 42.62 -14.90 -14.01
CA ASP A 164 43.40 -15.89 -14.78
C ASP A 164 44.57 -16.54 -13.99
N ARG A 165 44.79 -16.17 -12.72
CA ARG A 165 45.82 -16.81 -11.87
C ARG A 165 45.34 -18.10 -11.18
N TRP A 166 44.04 -18.41 -11.22
CA TRP A 166 43.49 -19.57 -10.49
C TRP A 166 43.30 -20.84 -11.33
N ASN A 167 43.62 -20.83 -12.62
CA ASN A 167 43.35 -21.97 -13.51
C ASN A 167 44.58 -22.49 -14.26
N ARG A 168 45.72 -22.62 -13.56
CA ARG A 168 46.91 -23.27 -14.14
C ARG A 168 47.77 -24.05 -13.16
N THR A 169 47.16 -24.73 -12.19
CA THR A 169 47.84 -25.77 -11.37
C THR A 169 46.91 -26.93 -11.02
N LEU A 170 46.08 -27.38 -11.96
CA LEU A 170 45.48 -28.72 -11.92
C LEU A 170 45.35 -29.16 -13.37
N TRP A 171 46.30 -29.96 -13.84
CA TRP A 171 46.14 -31.19 -14.63
C TRP A 171 47.55 -31.69 -14.98
N CYS A 172 47.75 -32.99 -14.77
CA CYS A 172 48.98 -33.75 -14.95
C CYS A 172 49.49 -33.75 -16.39
#